data_AF-A0A7C4U3V4-F1
#
_entry.id   AF-A0A7C4U3V4-F1
#
_cell.length_a   1.000
_cell.length_b   1.000
_cell.length_c   1.000
_cell.angle_alpha   90.00
_cell.angle_beta   90.00
_cell.angle_gamma   90.00
#
_symmetry.space_group_name_H-M   'P 1'
#
loop_
_entity.id
_entity.type
_entity.pdbx_description
1 polymer ?
#
loop_
_entity_poly.entity_id
_entity_poly.type
_entity_poly.pdbx_seq_one_letter_code
_entity_poly.pdbx_strand_id
1 'polypeptide(L)'
;MEVNMEGKKGKIPGMIYILFSFIPWIFYWVLCGMGNAYGIIISLIISLVLIIPQIQKKDFNVMDVVSFIYFGVASFGVFALNMNVFVEKSGFLGYIALFLMAFVSLIIKKPYTLQVSKKDYPEVYWKDRSFLAINNIITAVWAGVYLLNAIIYIAFHMPFTLILSNIFIVFGIVFSIIFPINAPAYFALKEFKKYDWRVGADPQTPKKEDEYDVIVVGSGIGGLTCGALLSKRGYKVLVLEQHYEVGGYCSSFKRNGFIFNTGVENVSGLWEKGPITYLLKELGLKRDELFVKNLMRYIFKGKEIDVSSLDGFIKILVDLYPDESKHIYAFFEDAKCAYEECYRDVEIYGTPLPAELIVKVFGPKKLLDYPGEHPHFYDWMNKTFKQKLDEYF
;
A
#
# COMPACT_ATOMS: atom_id res chain seq x y z
N MET A 1 -18.33 5.77 15.16
CA MET A 1 -18.65 6.75 14.10
C MET A 1 -18.54 6.03 12.78
N GLU A 2 -19.57 6.08 11.93
CA GLU A 2 -19.47 5.59 10.55
C GLU A 2 -18.32 6.32 9.86
N VAL A 3 -17.24 5.59 9.57
CA VAL A 3 -16.17 6.09 8.72
C VAL A 3 -16.83 6.43 7.39
N ASN A 4 -16.77 7.71 7.05
CA ASN A 4 -17.41 8.33 5.90
C ASN A 4 -16.94 7.66 4.60
N MET A 5 -17.58 6.55 4.22
CA MET A 5 -17.41 5.87 2.94
C MET A 5 -18.11 6.61 1.79
N GLU A 6 -18.64 7.83 2.01
CA GLU A 6 -19.29 8.62 0.96
C GLU A 6 -18.29 9.33 0.02
N GLY A 7 -16.99 9.31 0.32
CA GLY A 7 -15.97 10.00 -0.48
C GLY A 7 -15.69 9.41 -1.89
N LYS A 8 -16.25 8.24 -2.23
CA LYS A 8 -16.01 7.58 -3.53
C LYS A 8 -17.01 7.95 -4.64
N LYS A 9 -18.17 8.57 -4.33
CA LYS A 9 -19.15 8.94 -5.36
C LYS A 9 -18.87 10.33 -5.93
N GLY A 10 -18.05 10.39 -6.99
CA GLY A 10 -17.94 11.58 -7.84
C GLY A 10 -16.52 12.09 -8.15
N LYS A 11 -15.46 11.45 -7.66
CA LYS A 11 -14.09 11.80 -8.07
C LYS A 11 -13.78 11.24 -9.44
N ILE A 12 -13.40 12.11 -10.38
CA ILE A 12 -12.86 11.72 -11.68
C ILE A 12 -11.60 10.89 -11.41
N PRO A 13 -11.53 9.62 -11.89
CA PRO A 13 -10.33 8.82 -11.76
C PRO A 13 -9.11 9.59 -12.29
N GLY A 14 -7.98 9.50 -11.59
CA GLY A 14 -6.72 10.09 -12.00
C GLY A 14 -6.38 9.70 -13.45
N MET A 15 -6.63 8.46 -13.84
CA MET A 15 -6.44 8.05 -15.23
C MET A 15 -7.31 8.81 -16.24
N ILE A 16 -8.53 9.22 -15.90
CA ILE A 16 -9.33 10.10 -16.76
C ILE A 16 -8.74 11.52 -16.75
N TYR A 17 -8.21 11.95 -15.61
CA TYR A 17 -7.51 13.23 -15.50
C TYR A 17 -6.28 13.33 -16.42
N ILE A 18 -5.48 12.26 -16.54
CA ILE A 18 -4.31 12.27 -17.45
C ILE A 18 -4.72 12.38 -18.91
N LEU A 19 -5.87 11.80 -19.30
CA LEU A 19 -6.38 11.90 -20.67
C LEU A 19 -6.71 13.35 -21.04
N PHE A 20 -7.22 14.15 -20.10
CA PHE A 20 -7.43 15.59 -20.33
C PHE A 20 -6.11 16.33 -20.57
N SER A 21 -5.04 15.98 -19.85
CA SER A 21 -3.70 16.56 -20.06
C SER A 21 -3.09 16.23 -21.43
N PHE A 22 -3.56 15.18 -22.11
CA PHE A 22 -3.15 14.87 -23.49
C PHE A 22 -3.91 15.65 -24.56
N ILE A 23 -5.06 16.28 -24.24
CA ILE A 23 -5.89 16.97 -25.24
C ILE A 23 -5.11 18.03 -26.04
N PRO A 24 -4.31 18.93 -25.43
CA PRO A 24 -3.46 19.85 -26.18
C PRO A 24 -2.57 19.16 -27.21
N TRP A 25 -1.94 18.03 -26.84
CA TRP A 25 -1.06 17.28 -27.73
C TRP A 25 -1.82 16.62 -28.89
N ILE A 26 -3.03 16.12 -28.64
CA ILE A 26 -3.89 15.54 -29.68
C ILE A 26 -4.25 16.60 -30.73
N PHE A 27 -4.71 17.78 -30.29
CA PHE A 27 -5.04 18.88 -31.21
C PHE A 27 -3.81 19.34 -32.01
N TYR A 28 -2.66 19.42 -31.35
CA TYR A 28 -1.40 19.76 -31.99
C TYR A 28 -1.02 18.75 -33.09
N TRP A 29 -0.99 17.45 -32.78
CA TRP A 29 -0.61 16.43 -33.74
C TRP A 29 -1.58 16.31 -34.91
N VAL A 30 -2.89 16.47 -34.67
CA VAL A 30 -3.90 16.40 -35.73
C VAL A 30 -3.82 17.62 -36.64
N LEU A 31 -3.88 18.83 -36.08
CA LEU A 31 -3.97 20.06 -36.88
C LEU A 31 -2.64 20.41 -37.55
N CYS A 32 -1.51 20.32 -36.82
CA CYS A 32 -0.21 20.57 -37.43
C CYS A 32 0.22 19.42 -38.36
N GLY A 33 -0.24 18.19 -38.12
CA GLY A 33 -0.08 17.07 -39.05
C GLY A 33 -0.78 17.31 -40.41
N MET A 34 -1.85 18.12 -40.43
CA MET A 34 -2.51 18.61 -41.64
C MET A 34 -1.85 19.87 -42.23
N GLY A 35 -0.73 20.32 -41.67
CA GLY A 35 -0.05 21.56 -42.07
C GLY A 35 -0.67 22.85 -41.52
N ASN A 36 -1.63 22.75 -40.61
CA ASN A 36 -2.32 23.93 -40.07
C ASN A 36 -1.60 24.48 -38.82
N ALA A 37 -1.00 25.66 -38.95
CA ALA A 37 -0.29 26.35 -37.87
C ALA A 37 -1.21 26.75 -36.69
N TYR A 38 -2.52 26.93 -36.91
CA TYR A 38 -3.47 27.24 -35.84
C TYR A 38 -3.60 26.11 -34.80
N GLY A 39 -3.13 24.89 -35.12
CA GLY A 39 -3.03 23.79 -34.17
C GLY A 39 -2.24 24.16 -32.91
N ILE A 40 -1.20 24.98 -33.03
CA ILE A 40 -0.39 25.42 -31.89
C ILE A 40 -1.17 26.38 -30.99
N ILE A 41 -1.89 27.34 -31.57
CA ILE A 41 -2.69 28.32 -30.81
C ILE A 41 -3.82 27.63 -30.06
N ILE A 42 -4.54 26.72 -30.73
CA ILE A 42 -5.63 25.95 -30.08
C ILE A 42 -5.07 25.14 -28.91
N SER A 43 -3.93 24.48 -29.10
CA SER A 43 -3.28 23.69 -28.05
C SER A 43 -2.78 24.54 -26.88
N LEU A 44 -2.30 25.77 -27.16
CA LEU A 44 -1.93 26.74 -26.13
C LEU A 44 -3.13 27.20 -25.30
N ILE A 45 -4.26 27.51 -25.97
CA ILE A 45 -5.50 27.91 -25.30
C ILE A 45 -5.99 26.78 -24.38
N ILE A 46 -6.03 25.53 -24.88
CA ILE A 46 -6.44 24.38 -24.08
C ILE A 46 -5.49 24.19 -22.88
N SER A 47 -4.18 24.30 -23.08
CA SER A 47 -3.20 24.19 -22.00
C SER A 47 -3.38 25.28 -20.94
N LEU A 48 -3.70 26.51 -21.35
CA LEU A 48 -4.00 27.62 -20.44
C LEU A 48 -5.26 27.31 -19.60
N VAL A 49 -6.33 26.81 -20.24
CA VAL A 49 -7.56 26.42 -19.55
C VAL A 49 -7.30 25.32 -18.51
N LEU A 50 -6.42 24.36 -18.79
CA LEU A 50 -6.06 23.30 -17.86
C LEU A 50 -5.23 23.80 -16.66
N ILE A 51 -4.35 24.78 -16.87
CA ILE A 51 -3.49 25.33 -15.80
C ILE A 51 -4.20 26.32 -14.88
N ILE A 52 -5.14 27.12 -15.37
CA ILE A 52 -5.80 28.18 -14.57
C ILE A 52 -6.35 27.65 -13.22
N PRO A 53 -7.11 26.53 -13.18
CA PRO A 53 -7.59 25.96 -11.91
C PRO A 53 -6.46 25.47 -10.99
N GLN A 54 -5.31 25.08 -11.54
CA GLN A 54 -4.16 24.56 -10.80
C GLN A 54 -3.40 25.68 -10.09
N ILE A 55 -3.31 26.86 -10.72
CA ILE A 55 -2.75 28.07 -10.09
C ILE A 55 -3.55 28.43 -8.83
N GLN A 56 -4.88 28.38 -8.91
CA GLN A 56 -5.76 28.68 -7.77
C GLN A 56 -5.57 27.69 -6.62
N LYS A 57 -5.35 26.41 -6.93
CA LYS A 57 -5.17 25.34 -5.95
C LYS A 57 -3.72 25.14 -5.48
N LYS A 58 -2.75 25.81 -6.12
CA LYS A 58 -1.31 25.60 -5.92
C LYS A 58 -0.88 24.12 -6.06
N ASP A 59 -1.57 23.38 -6.91
CA ASP A 59 -1.31 21.96 -7.18
C ASP A 59 -1.15 21.76 -8.69
N PHE A 60 0.11 21.76 -9.14
CA PHE A 60 0.47 21.79 -10.55
C PHE A 60 0.77 20.40 -11.09
N ASN A 61 0.08 20.01 -12.17
CA ASN A 61 0.41 18.85 -12.97
C ASN A 61 1.62 19.13 -13.87
N VAL A 62 2.65 18.29 -13.77
CA VAL A 62 3.89 18.45 -14.54
C VAL A 62 3.64 18.48 -16.06
N MET A 63 2.75 17.62 -16.57
CA MET A 63 2.43 17.56 -17.99
C MET A 63 1.74 18.85 -18.46
N ASP A 64 0.80 19.38 -17.69
CA ASP A 64 0.07 20.59 -18.08
C ASP A 64 1.02 21.81 -18.12
N VAL A 65 1.89 21.94 -17.12
CA VAL A 65 2.94 22.98 -17.08
C VAL A 65 3.87 22.88 -18.29
N VAL A 66 4.36 21.68 -18.61
CA VAL A 66 5.22 21.47 -19.79
C VAL A 66 4.46 21.77 -21.07
N SER A 67 3.19 21.40 -21.17
CA SER A 67 2.35 21.66 -22.35
C SER A 67 2.24 23.16 -22.58
N PHE A 68 1.90 23.94 -21.55
CA PHE A 68 1.79 25.39 -21.65
C PHE A 68 3.11 26.06 -22.06
N ILE A 69 4.24 25.64 -21.46
CA ILE A 69 5.56 26.16 -21.81
C ILE A 69 5.89 25.82 -23.27
N TYR A 70 5.71 24.55 -23.68
CA TYR A 70 6.01 24.08 -25.03
C TYR A 70 5.18 24.84 -26.07
N PHE A 71 3.86 24.94 -25.88
CA PHE A 71 3.00 25.64 -26.84
C PHE A 71 3.21 27.15 -26.82
N GLY A 72 3.63 27.74 -25.70
CA GLY A 72 4.05 29.14 -25.65
C GLY A 72 5.29 29.38 -26.51
N VAL A 73 6.32 28.54 -26.36
CA VAL A 73 7.55 28.59 -27.17
C VAL A 73 7.27 28.32 -28.65
N ALA A 74 6.46 27.30 -28.95
CA ALA A 74 6.08 26.95 -30.32
C ALA A 74 5.26 28.07 -30.99
N SER A 75 4.35 28.70 -30.26
CA SER A 75 3.54 29.82 -30.75
C SER A 75 4.43 31.03 -31.07
N PHE A 76 5.32 31.39 -30.15
CA PHE A 76 6.27 32.47 -30.38
C PHE A 76 7.20 32.15 -31.56
N GLY A 77 7.74 30.93 -31.62
CA GLY A 77 8.61 30.50 -32.72
C GLY A 77 7.94 30.58 -34.09
N VAL A 78 6.71 30.07 -34.21
CA VAL A 78 5.99 30.05 -35.50
C VAL A 78 5.50 31.45 -35.89
N PHE A 79 4.84 32.18 -34.99
CA PHE A 79 4.16 33.43 -35.36
C PHE A 79 5.03 34.68 -35.22
N ALA A 80 6.03 34.69 -34.33
CA ALA A 80 6.93 35.83 -34.17
C ALA A 80 8.27 35.66 -34.91
N LEU A 81 8.81 34.43 -34.98
CA LEU A 81 10.10 34.14 -35.61
C LEU A 81 10.00 33.41 -36.96
N ASN A 82 8.78 33.12 -37.42
CA ASN A 82 8.51 32.43 -38.70
C ASN A 82 9.17 31.03 -38.80
N MET A 83 9.32 30.33 -37.67
CA MET A 83 9.94 29.01 -37.59
C MET A 83 8.92 27.89 -37.81
N ASN A 84 8.73 27.46 -39.06
CA ASN A 84 7.75 26.42 -39.42
C ASN A 84 8.08 25.00 -38.90
N VAL A 85 9.25 24.80 -38.29
CA VAL A 85 9.70 23.49 -37.76
C VAL A 85 8.70 22.88 -36.76
N PHE A 86 8.02 23.72 -35.96
CA PHE A 86 7.01 23.28 -35.00
C PHE A 86 5.73 22.78 -35.67
N VAL A 87 5.48 23.11 -36.94
CA VAL A 87 4.35 22.58 -37.71
C VAL A 87 4.80 21.35 -38.49
N GLU A 88 5.90 21.47 -39.26
CA GLU A 88 6.42 20.44 -40.15
C GLU A 88 6.92 19.18 -39.42
N LYS A 89 7.53 19.35 -38.24
CA LYS A 89 8.08 18.26 -37.42
C LYS A 89 7.28 18.06 -36.14
N SER A 90 5.99 18.39 -36.17
CA SER A 90 5.10 18.38 -34.99
C SER A 90 5.06 17.04 -34.23
N GLY A 91 5.06 15.91 -34.94
CA GLY A 91 5.15 14.60 -34.29
C GLY A 91 6.46 14.41 -33.51
N PHE A 92 7.60 14.56 -34.19
CA PHE A 92 8.92 14.41 -33.56
C PHE A 92 9.12 15.37 -32.38
N LEU A 93 8.84 16.66 -32.58
CA LEU A 93 9.03 17.69 -31.54
C LEU A 93 8.07 17.52 -30.38
N GLY A 94 6.84 17.07 -30.62
CA GLY A 94 5.91 16.79 -29.53
C GLY A 94 6.35 15.59 -28.69
N TYR A 95 6.73 14.49 -29.34
CA TYR A 95 7.19 13.30 -28.62
C TYR A 95 8.51 13.50 -27.90
N ILE A 96 9.46 14.28 -28.44
CA ILE A 96 10.71 14.58 -27.72
C ILE A 96 10.44 15.47 -26.50
N ALA A 97 9.49 16.41 -26.58
CA ALA A 97 9.10 17.24 -25.43
C ALA A 97 8.49 16.38 -24.30
N LEU A 98 7.59 15.46 -24.64
CA LEU A 98 7.00 14.52 -23.69
C LEU A 98 8.04 13.54 -23.11
N PHE A 99 8.98 13.07 -23.93
CA PHE A 99 10.10 12.25 -23.47
C PHE A 99 10.96 13.00 -22.45
N LEU A 100 11.39 14.22 -22.77
CA LEU A 100 12.21 15.04 -21.87
C LEU A 100 11.48 15.30 -20.55
N MET A 101 10.19 15.59 -20.60
CA MET A 101 9.36 15.75 -19.41
C MET A 101 9.36 14.47 -18.55
N ALA A 102 9.05 13.31 -19.15
CA ALA A 102 9.02 12.04 -18.43
C ALA A 102 10.40 11.68 -17.87
N PHE A 103 11.46 11.85 -18.66
CA PHE A 103 12.84 11.56 -18.29
C PHE A 103 13.35 12.45 -17.16
N VAL A 104 13.15 13.77 -17.25
CA VAL A 104 13.51 14.72 -16.19
C VAL A 104 12.73 14.41 -14.91
N SER A 105 11.44 14.04 -15.02
CA SER A 105 10.61 13.67 -13.87
C SER A 105 11.18 12.45 -13.09
N LEU A 106 11.81 11.50 -13.80
CA LEU A 106 12.51 10.37 -13.18
C LEU A 106 13.80 10.80 -12.48
N ILE A 107 14.59 11.68 -13.12
CA ILE A 107 15.86 12.18 -12.55
C ILE A 107 15.62 12.91 -11.23
N ILE A 108 14.57 13.75 -11.17
CA ILE A 108 14.22 14.50 -9.95
C ILE A 108 13.48 13.64 -8.91
N LYS A 109 13.33 12.33 -9.15
CA LYS A 109 12.62 11.37 -8.30
C LYS A 109 11.15 11.76 -8.00
N LYS A 110 10.51 12.46 -8.95
CA LYS A 110 9.10 12.85 -8.90
C LYS A 110 8.45 12.46 -10.23
N PRO A 111 8.21 11.16 -10.47
CA PRO A 111 7.61 10.69 -11.73
C PRO A 111 6.31 11.43 -12.00
N TYR A 112 6.10 11.93 -13.23
CA TYR A 112 4.93 12.77 -13.53
C TYR A 112 3.59 12.02 -13.33
N THR A 113 3.60 10.68 -13.40
CA THR A 113 2.43 9.84 -13.13
C THR A 113 2.01 9.88 -11.66
N LEU A 114 2.92 10.22 -10.74
CA LEU A 114 2.66 10.20 -9.30
C LEU A 114 1.51 11.12 -8.91
N GLN A 115 1.47 12.33 -9.46
CA GLN A 115 0.41 13.31 -9.14
C GLN A 115 -0.98 12.83 -9.54
N VAL A 116 -1.05 12.08 -10.63
CA VAL A 116 -2.28 11.48 -11.11
C VAL A 116 -2.70 10.32 -10.20
N SER A 117 -1.77 9.41 -9.90
CA SER A 117 -2.06 8.30 -8.99
C SER A 117 -2.43 8.76 -7.59
N LYS A 118 -1.89 9.88 -7.09
CA LYS A 118 -2.30 10.46 -5.81
C LYS A 118 -3.80 10.77 -5.70
N LYS A 119 -4.49 10.97 -6.83
CA LYS A 119 -5.95 11.19 -6.84
C LYS A 119 -6.75 9.91 -6.64
N ASP A 120 -6.19 8.77 -7.05
CA ASP A 120 -6.83 7.46 -7.01
C ASP A 120 -6.54 6.68 -5.73
N TYR A 121 -5.44 7.02 -5.04
CA TYR A 121 -4.97 6.30 -3.86
C TYR A 121 -4.97 7.18 -2.60
N PRO A 122 -5.34 6.65 -1.42
CA PRO A 122 -5.26 7.35 -0.14
C PRO A 122 -3.89 8.00 0.12
N GLU A 123 -3.86 9.11 0.86
CA GLU A 123 -2.61 9.84 1.14
C GLU A 123 -1.54 8.98 1.84
N VAL A 124 -2.00 8.02 2.65
CA VAL A 124 -1.15 7.04 3.32
C VAL A 124 -0.27 6.24 2.34
N TYR A 125 -0.72 6.02 1.10
CA TYR A 125 0.07 5.36 0.06
C TYR A 125 1.16 6.22 -0.55
N TRP A 126 1.07 7.55 -0.46
CA TRP A 126 1.89 8.44 -1.28
C TRP A 126 3.38 8.38 -0.98
N LYS A 127 3.74 7.86 0.21
CA LYS A 127 5.10 7.68 0.69
C LYS A 127 5.56 6.22 0.65
N ASP A 128 4.67 5.29 0.32
CA ASP A 128 5.01 3.87 0.26
C ASP A 128 6.03 3.58 -0.85
N ARG A 129 6.99 2.71 -0.55
CA ARG A 129 8.08 2.37 -1.48
C ARG A 129 7.56 1.67 -2.73
N SER A 130 6.57 0.78 -2.58
CA SER A 130 5.99 0.07 -3.71
C SER A 130 5.18 1.03 -4.59
N PHE A 131 4.42 1.96 -3.99
CA PHE A 131 3.67 2.99 -4.72
C PHE A 131 4.58 3.91 -5.55
N LEU A 132 5.70 4.36 -4.97
CA LEU A 132 6.69 5.17 -5.67
C LEU A 132 7.41 4.36 -6.76
N ALA A 133 7.76 3.10 -6.50
CA ALA A 133 8.37 2.21 -7.48
C ALA A 133 7.46 1.96 -8.69
N ILE A 134 6.17 1.70 -8.46
CA ILE A 134 5.16 1.50 -9.51
C ILE A 134 5.09 2.75 -10.40
N ASN A 135 5.00 3.93 -9.80
CA ASN A 135 4.95 5.18 -10.56
C ASN A 135 6.22 5.45 -11.37
N ASN A 136 7.40 5.15 -10.81
CA ASN A 136 8.66 5.24 -11.54
C ASN A 136 8.68 4.30 -12.75
N ILE A 137 8.18 3.06 -12.59
CA ILE A 137 8.11 2.08 -13.70
C ILE A 137 7.16 2.58 -14.79
N ILE A 138 5.96 3.03 -14.43
CA ILE A 138 4.98 3.54 -15.42
C ILE A 138 5.56 4.75 -16.17
N THR A 139 6.18 5.69 -15.44
CA THR A 139 6.82 6.86 -16.05
C THR A 139 7.99 6.45 -16.96
N ALA A 140 8.80 5.46 -16.59
CA ALA A 140 9.88 4.94 -17.43
C ALA A 140 9.36 4.28 -18.71
N VAL A 141 8.26 3.51 -18.63
CA VAL A 141 7.60 2.95 -19.80
C VAL A 141 7.10 4.05 -20.73
N TRP A 142 6.47 5.10 -20.20
CA TRP A 142 6.05 6.24 -21.01
C TRP A 142 7.21 7.00 -21.63
N ALA A 143 8.30 7.22 -20.90
CA ALA A 143 9.52 7.80 -21.46
C ALA A 143 10.02 6.97 -22.66
N GLY A 144 10.06 5.64 -22.52
CA GLY A 144 10.41 4.73 -23.62
C GLY A 144 9.45 4.84 -24.81
N VAL A 145 8.14 4.87 -24.55
CA VAL A 145 7.09 5.04 -25.58
C VAL A 145 7.27 6.37 -26.32
N TYR A 146 7.49 7.48 -25.62
CA TYR A 146 7.70 8.79 -26.25
C TYR A 146 8.98 8.84 -27.07
N LEU A 147 10.09 8.30 -26.55
CA LEU A 147 11.35 8.25 -27.28
C LEU A 147 11.23 7.42 -28.57
N LEU A 148 10.60 6.25 -28.47
CA LEU A 148 10.38 5.38 -29.61
C LEU A 148 9.49 6.04 -30.66
N ASN A 149 8.45 6.74 -30.24
CA ASN A 149 7.61 7.54 -31.11
C ASN A 149 8.40 8.65 -31.81
N ALA A 150 9.25 9.40 -31.09
CA ALA A 150 10.11 10.41 -31.70
C ALA A 150 11.01 9.81 -32.80
N ILE A 151 11.59 8.63 -32.55
CA ILE A 151 12.41 7.90 -33.54
C ILE A 151 11.56 7.47 -34.74
N ILE A 152 10.35 6.93 -34.53
CA ILE A 152 9.44 6.49 -35.59
C ILE A 152 9.09 7.65 -36.55
N TYR A 153 8.86 8.85 -36.02
CA TYR A 153 8.56 10.04 -36.82
C TYR A 153 9.76 10.56 -37.64
N ILE A 154 10.97 10.11 -37.35
CA ILE A 154 12.15 10.37 -38.18
C ILE A 154 12.38 9.22 -39.17
N ALA A 155 12.22 7.98 -38.71
CA ALA A 155 12.67 6.79 -39.44
C ALA A 155 11.67 6.26 -40.48
N PHE A 156 10.38 6.57 -40.33
CA PHE A 156 9.32 6.03 -41.19
C PHE A 156 8.48 7.12 -41.85
N HIS A 157 7.87 6.77 -42.99
CA HIS A 157 6.93 7.62 -43.72
C HIS A 157 5.47 7.20 -43.47
N MET A 158 4.54 8.11 -43.76
CA MET A 158 3.10 7.82 -43.72
C MET A 158 2.74 6.69 -44.72
N PRO A 159 1.84 5.75 -44.36
CA PRO A 159 1.04 5.69 -43.14
C PRO A 159 1.68 4.91 -41.97
N PHE A 160 2.84 4.27 -42.18
CA PHE A 160 3.47 3.39 -41.20
C PHE A 160 3.79 4.11 -39.88
N THR A 161 4.18 5.39 -39.94
CA THR A 161 4.42 6.25 -38.77
C THR A 161 3.21 6.29 -37.83
N LEU A 162 2.00 6.52 -38.36
CA LEU A 162 0.77 6.60 -37.55
C LEU A 162 0.39 5.26 -36.93
N ILE A 163 0.53 4.17 -37.71
CA ILE A 163 0.17 2.83 -37.25
C ILE A 163 1.08 2.42 -36.08
N LEU A 164 2.40 2.50 -36.27
CA LEU A 164 3.36 2.14 -35.23
C LEU A 164 3.22 3.04 -34.00
N SER A 165 3.05 4.34 -34.21
CA SER A 165 2.88 5.31 -33.13
C SER A 165 1.69 4.97 -32.24
N ASN A 166 0.52 4.76 -32.85
CA ASN A 166 -0.71 4.42 -32.13
C ASN A 166 -0.60 3.08 -31.39
N ILE A 167 0.09 2.07 -31.96
CA ILE A 167 0.34 0.79 -31.28
C ILE A 167 1.09 1.02 -29.96
N PHE A 168 2.16 1.84 -29.96
CA PHE A 168 2.92 2.11 -28.75
C PHE A 168 2.17 2.96 -27.73
N ILE A 169 1.33 3.90 -28.18
CA ILE A 169 0.46 4.69 -27.28
C ILE A 169 -0.59 3.78 -26.64
N VAL A 170 -1.27 2.95 -27.42
CA VAL A 170 -2.26 1.97 -26.89
C VAL A 170 -1.58 1.02 -25.91
N PHE A 171 -0.38 0.53 -26.22
CA PHE A 171 0.41 -0.26 -25.28
C PHE A 171 0.67 0.48 -23.97
N GLY A 172 1.12 1.74 -24.03
CA GLY A 172 1.37 2.57 -22.84
C GLY A 172 0.11 2.76 -21.97
N ILE A 173 -1.04 2.99 -22.60
CA ILE A 173 -2.34 3.12 -21.92
C ILE A 173 -2.74 1.79 -21.25
N VAL A 174 -2.74 0.69 -22.00
CA VAL A 174 -3.11 -0.64 -21.49
C VAL A 174 -2.17 -1.06 -20.35
N PHE A 175 -0.86 -0.83 -20.51
CA PHE A 175 0.11 -1.07 -19.45
C PHE A 175 -0.21 -0.27 -18.18
N SER A 176 -0.52 1.02 -18.33
CA SER A 176 -0.86 1.91 -17.20
C SER A 176 -2.15 1.52 -16.49
N ILE A 177 -3.07 0.82 -17.16
CA ILE A 177 -4.29 0.27 -16.55
C ILE A 177 -4.00 -1.02 -15.77
N ILE A 178 -3.30 -1.96 -16.41
CA ILE A 178 -3.18 -3.33 -15.89
C ILE A 178 -2.05 -3.46 -14.87
N PHE A 179 -0.92 -2.79 -15.10
CA PHE A 179 0.28 -2.93 -14.27
C PHE A 179 0.05 -2.55 -12.80
N PRO A 180 -0.54 -1.38 -12.46
CA PRO A 180 -0.71 -0.97 -11.06
C PRO A 180 -1.59 -1.91 -10.24
N ILE A 181 -2.54 -2.60 -10.88
CA ILE A 181 -3.46 -3.52 -10.21
C ILE A 181 -2.71 -4.77 -9.72
N ASN A 182 -1.77 -5.27 -10.51
CA ASN A 182 -1.06 -6.52 -10.23
C ASN A 182 0.33 -6.32 -9.62
N ALA A 183 0.93 -5.13 -9.77
CA ALA A 183 2.29 -4.87 -9.32
C ALA A 183 2.48 -5.00 -7.79
N PRO A 184 1.60 -4.48 -6.92
CA PRO A 184 1.74 -4.66 -5.47
C PRO A 184 1.76 -6.14 -5.08
N ALA A 185 0.84 -6.93 -5.64
CA ALA A 185 0.76 -8.36 -5.42
C ALA A 185 2.01 -9.09 -5.95
N TYR A 186 2.49 -8.71 -7.14
CA TYR A 186 3.75 -9.25 -7.67
C TYR A 186 4.92 -8.95 -6.75
N PHE A 187 5.06 -7.72 -6.24
CA PHE A 187 6.16 -7.34 -5.35
C PHE A 187 6.09 -8.08 -4.01
N ALA A 188 4.90 -8.18 -3.40
CA ALA A 188 4.69 -8.96 -2.18
C ALA A 188 5.07 -10.43 -2.40
N LEU A 189 4.58 -11.04 -3.49
CA LEU A 189 4.86 -12.45 -3.77
C LEU A 189 6.28 -12.74 -4.26
N LYS A 190 6.99 -11.76 -4.83
CA LYS A 190 8.31 -11.99 -5.45
C LYS A 190 9.31 -12.58 -4.46
N GLU A 191 9.39 -12.02 -3.26
CA GLU A 191 10.29 -12.53 -2.22
C GLU A 191 9.74 -13.81 -1.59
N PHE A 192 8.43 -13.91 -1.43
CA PHE A 192 7.78 -15.08 -0.85
C PHE A 192 7.81 -16.33 -1.74
N LYS A 193 7.93 -16.15 -3.07
CA LYS A 193 7.95 -17.25 -4.04
C LYS A 193 9.05 -18.28 -3.75
N LYS A 194 10.19 -17.86 -3.18
CA LYS A 194 11.27 -18.78 -2.77
C LYS A 194 10.86 -19.72 -1.63
N TYR A 195 9.85 -19.33 -0.85
CA TYR A 195 9.30 -20.07 0.28
C TYR A 195 7.93 -20.69 -0.02
N ASP A 196 7.39 -20.45 -1.22
CA ASP A 196 6.08 -20.93 -1.64
C ASP A 196 6.18 -22.33 -2.27
N TRP A 197 6.46 -23.32 -1.43
CA TRP A 197 6.48 -24.72 -1.83
C TRP A 197 5.17 -25.41 -1.45
N ARG A 198 4.75 -26.39 -2.26
CA ARG A 198 3.55 -27.19 -1.99
C ARG A 198 3.96 -28.54 -1.43
N VAL A 199 3.34 -28.93 -0.32
CA VAL A 199 3.51 -30.25 0.29
C VAL A 199 2.34 -31.12 -0.11
N GLY A 200 2.62 -32.28 -0.70
CA GLY A 200 1.61 -33.31 -0.94
C GLY A 200 1.35 -34.12 0.32
N ALA A 201 0.67 -33.52 1.30
CA ALA A 201 0.23 -34.21 2.52
C ALA A 201 -1.30 -34.32 2.50
N ASP A 202 -1.81 -35.54 2.33
CA ASP A 202 -3.24 -35.83 2.43
C ASP A 202 -3.52 -36.53 3.77
N PRO A 203 -4.24 -35.88 4.70
CA PRO A 203 -4.56 -36.43 6.01
C PRO A 203 -5.48 -37.67 5.93
N GLN A 204 -6.13 -37.92 4.80
CA GLN A 204 -6.98 -39.10 4.60
C GLN A 204 -6.19 -40.35 4.20
N THR A 205 -4.92 -40.19 3.80
CA THR A 205 -4.07 -41.33 3.44
C THR A 205 -3.64 -42.08 4.70
N PRO A 206 -3.94 -43.38 4.85
CA PRO A 206 -3.53 -44.17 6.01
C PRO A 206 -2.01 -44.14 6.21
N LYS A 207 -1.57 -43.93 7.45
CA LYS A 207 -0.16 -43.90 7.83
C LYS A 207 0.24 -45.13 8.60
N LYS A 208 1.47 -45.61 8.41
CA LYS A 208 2.09 -46.59 9.31
C LYS A 208 2.32 -46.01 10.70
N GLU A 209 2.68 -46.85 11.67
CA GLU A 209 2.87 -46.46 13.07
C GLU A 209 3.87 -45.31 13.26
N ASP A 210 5.03 -45.37 12.59
CA ASP A 210 6.08 -44.33 12.66
C ASP A 210 6.07 -43.35 11.47
N GLU A 211 4.98 -43.31 10.72
CA GLU A 211 4.82 -42.39 9.60
C GLU A 211 3.95 -41.20 10.02
N TYR A 212 4.36 -39.98 9.65
CA TYR A 212 3.69 -38.73 10.03
C TYR A 212 3.53 -37.84 8.81
N ASP A 213 2.44 -37.08 8.75
CA ASP A 213 2.23 -36.07 7.71
C ASP A 213 3.10 -34.83 7.95
N VAL A 214 3.23 -34.44 9.22
CA VAL A 214 3.91 -33.21 9.62
C VAL A 214 4.77 -33.47 10.85
N ILE A 215 6.02 -33.02 10.80
CA ILE A 215 6.91 -32.96 11.94
C ILE A 215 7.08 -31.50 12.35
N VAL A 216 6.76 -31.19 13.59
CA VAL A 216 6.96 -29.88 14.21
C VAL A 216 8.17 -29.97 15.12
N VAL A 217 9.21 -29.18 14.84
CA VAL A 217 10.42 -29.12 15.65
C VAL A 217 10.31 -27.96 16.62
N GLY A 218 10.23 -28.27 17.91
CA GLY A 218 10.03 -27.33 19.02
C GLY A 218 8.60 -27.34 19.54
N SER A 219 8.44 -27.47 20.86
CA SER A 219 7.15 -27.45 21.57
C SER A 219 6.88 -26.10 22.27
N GLY A 220 7.41 -25.01 21.73
CA GLY A 220 6.97 -23.66 22.11
C GLY A 220 5.53 -23.39 21.68
N ILE A 221 4.95 -22.27 22.12
CA ILE A 221 3.53 -21.95 21.85
C ILE A 221 3.18 -22.02 20.35
N GLY A 222 4.05 -21.51 19.46
CA GLY A 222 3.83 -21.59 18.01
C GLY A 222 3.81 -23.03 17.48
N GLY A 223 4.72 -23.89 17.96
CA GLY A 223 4.79 -25.29 17.58
C GLY A 223 3.60 -26.11 18.10
N LEU A 224 3.24 -25.92 19.37
CA LEU A 224 2.07 -26.56 19.97
C LEU A 224 0.77 -26.09 19.32
N THR A 225 0.61 -24.79 19.03
CA THR A 225 -0.56 -24.26 18.31
C THR A 225 -0.63 -24.85 16.89
N CYS A 226 0.48 -24.86 16.15
CA CYS A 226 0.54 -25.45 14.81
C CYS A 226 0.16 -26.93 14.84
N GLY A 227 0.78 -27.71 15.74
CA GLY A 227 0.51 -29.14 15.88
C GLY A 227 -0.94 -29.43 16.27
N ALA A 228 -1.49 -28.73 17.25
CA ALA A 228 -2.89 -28.90 17.67
C ALA A 228 -3.87 -28.60 16.53
N LEU A 229 -3.65 -27.50 15.80
CA LEU A 229 -4.49 -27.08 14.68
C LEU A 229 -4.40 -28.02 13.46
N LEU A 230 -3.23 -28.62 13.21
CA LEU A 230 -3.06 -29.62 12.15
C LEU A 230 -3.67 -30.96 12.55
N SER A 231 -3.43 -31.41 13.78
CA SER A 231 -4.04 -32.63 14.32
C SER A 231 -5.57 -32.55 14.31
N LYS A 232 -6.16 -31.40 14.68
CA LYS A 232 -7.61 -31.19 14.57
C LYS A 232 -8.12 -31.32 13.14
N ARG A 233 -7.31 -30.99 12.14
CA ARG A 233 -7.62 -31.13 10.70
C ARG A 233 -7.35 -32.53 10.15
N GLY A 234 -7.00 -33.49 11.01
CA GLY A 234 -6.82 -34.90 10.66
C GLY A 234 -5.39 -35.29 10.26
N TYR A 235 -4.44 -34.35 10.27
CA TYR A 235 -3.04 -34.67 9.99
C TYR A 235 -2.43 -35.47 11.13
N LYS A 236 -1.61 -36.47 10.83
CA LYS A 236 -0.82 -37.17 11.84
C LYS A 236 0.45 -36.38 12.12
N VAL A 237 0.52 -35.73 13.29
CA VAL A 237 1.59 -34.80 13.64
C VAL A 237 2.53 -35.39 14.69
N LEU A 238 3.85 -35.25 14.46
CA LEU A 238 4.89 -35.49 15.46
C LEU A 238 5.44 -34.15 15.95
N VAL A 239 5.43 -33.91 17.26
CA VAL A 239 6.09 -32.75 17.87
C VAL A 239 7.36 -33.22 18.57
N LEU A 240 8.51 -32.65 18.18
CA LEU A 240 9.81 -32.95 18.75
C LEU A 240 10.25 -31.82 19.67
N GLU A 241 10.62 -32.14 20.90
CA GLU A 241 11.16 -31.19 21.87
C GLU A 241 12.51 -31.69 22.36
N GLN A 242 13.49 -30.78 22.44
CA GLN A 242 14.82 -31.07 22.97
C GLN A 242 14.85 -30.96 24.50
N HIS A 243 13.97 -30.16 25.08
CA HIS A 243 13.79 -30.01 26.52
C HIS A 243 12.95 -31.16 27.10
N TYR A 244 13.06 -31.40 28.41
CA TYR A 244 12.27 -32.43 29.09
C TYR A 244 10.83 -31.97 29.42
N GLU A 245 10.50 -30.72 29.12
CA GLU A 245 9.20 -30.07 29.35
C GLU A 245 8.79 -29.28 28.11
N VAL A 246 7.47 -29.21 27.88
CA VAL A 246 6.89 -28.44 26.78
C VAL A 246 6.62 -26.98 27.17
N GLY A 247 6.42 -26.13 26.17
CA GLY A 247 5.97 -24.74 26.36
C GLY A 247 6.99 -23.68 25.92
N GLY A 248 8.27 -24.04 25.76
CA GLY A 248 9.33 -23.10 25.38
C GLY A 248 9.41 -21.92 26.37
N TYR A 249 9.33 -20.68 25.88
CA TYR A 249 9.29 -19.48 26.74
C TYR A 249 8.04 -19.37 27.63
N CYS A 250 6.98 -20.12 27.33
CA CYS A 250 5.77 -20.22 28.14
C CYS A 250 5.84 -21.34 29.18
N SER A 251 7.05 -21.75 29.60
CA SER A 251 7.25 -22.77 30.63
C SER A 251 7.42 -22.15 32.02
N SER A 252 7.36 -22.99 33.05
CA SER A 252 7.59 -22.62 34.44
C SER A 252 8.43 -23.68 35.11
N PHE A 253 9.35 -23.28 35.99
CA PHE A 253 10.17 -24.21 36.77
C PHE A 253 9.88 -24.08 38.27
N LYS A 254 10.12 -25.16 39.01
CA LYS A 254 9.94 -25.19 40.47
C LYS A 254 11.27 -25.07 41.21
N ARG A 255 11.35 -24.16 42.19
CA ARG A 255 12.53 -24.01 43.07
C ARG A 255 12.10 -23.70 44.49
N ASN A 256 12.61 -24.46 45.46
CA ASN A 256 12.33 -24.30 46.90
C ASN A 256 10.81 -24.22 47.23
N GLY A 257 9.99 -25.01 46.53
CA GLY A 257 8.53 -25.03 46.72
C GLY A 257 7.75 -23.98 45.91
N PHE A 258 8.42 -23.02 45.28
CA PHE A 258 7.79 -21.96 44.47
C PHE A 258 7.86 -22.30 42.98
N ILE A 259 6.89 -21.80 42.21
CA ILE A 259 6.86 -21.90 40.74
C ILE A 259 7.26 -20.53 40.18
N PHE A 260 8.17 -20.53 39.22
CA PHE A 260 8.66 -19.33 38.54
C PHE A 260 8.42 -19.49 37.04
N ASN A 261 7.79 -18.51 36.41
CA ASN A 261 7.62 -18.48 34.95
C ASN A 261 8.94 -18.06 34.30
N THR A 262 9.27 -18.67 33.15
CA THR A 262 10.55 -18.40 32.48
C THR A 262 10.54 -17.12 31.64
N GLY A 263 9.38 -16.64 31.21
CA GLY A 263 9.31 -15.44 30.38
C GLY A 263 7.92 -14.82 30.22
N VAL A 264 6.86 -15.62 30.10
CA VAL A 264 5.51 -15.07 29.92
C VAL A 264 4.87 -14.72 31.26
N GLU A 265 4.54 -13.43 31.41
CA GLU A 265 3.87 -12.89 32.60
C GLU A 265 2.39 -12.57 32.36
N ASN A 266 2.02 -12.22 31.13
CA ASN A 266 0.66 -11.84 30.74
C ASN A 266 0.34 -12.32 29.32
N VAL A 267 -0.94 -12.65 29.09
CA VAL A 267 -1.45 -13.04 27.77
C VAL A 267 -2.55 -12.06 27.36
N SER A 268 -2.35 -11.40 26.22
CA SER A 268 -3.37 -10.58 25.54
C SER A 268 -4.05 -11.40 24.44
N GLY A 269 -5.06 -10.84 23.76
CA GLY A 269 -5.74 -11.55 22.67
C GLY A 269 -7.07 -12.19 23.05
N LEU A 270 -7.56 -11.95 24.27
CA LEU A 270 -8.71 -12.63 24.86
C LEU A 270 -10.04 -11.86 24.76
N TRP A 271 -10.10 -10.71 24.07
CA TRP A 271 -11.37 -10.03 23.79
C TRP A 271 -12.21 -10.82 22.76
N GLU A 272 -13.47 -10.44 22.54
CA GLU A 272 -14.41 -11.18 21.69
C GLU A 272 -13.85 -11.52 20.30
N LYS A 273 -13.21 -10.53 19.65
CA LYS A 273 -12.56 -10.66 18.33
C LYS A 273 -11.04 -10.86 18.40
N GLY A 274 -10.55 -11.39 19.51
CA GLY A 274 -9.12 -11.54 19.76
C GLY A 274 -8.54 -12.84 19.17
N PRO A 275 -7.25 -12.84 18.79
CA PRO A 275 -6.60 -14.00 18.18
C PRO A 275 -6.57 -15.23 19.12
N ILE A 276 -6.40 -15.03 20.43
CA ILE A 276 -6.40 -16.13 21.40
C ILE A 276 -7.82 -16.65 21.63
N THR A 277 -8.82 -15.77 21.71
CA THR A 277 -10.23 -16.20 21.77
C THR A 277 -10.61 -17.06 20.56
N TYR A 278 -10.19 -16.63 19.35
CA TYR A 278 -10.38 -17.42 18.14
C TYR A 278 -9.70 -18.78 18.25
N LEU A 279 -8.42 -18.83 18.65
CA LEU A 279 -7.69 -20.09 18.80
C LEU A 279 -8.34 -21.04 19.81
N LEU A 280 -8.75 -20.55 20.98
CA LEU A 280 -9.41 -21.37 21.99
C LEU A 280 -10.71 -21.95 21.47
N LYS A 281 -11.53 -21.14 20.76
CA LYS A 281 -12.75 -21.60 20.10
C LYS A 281 -12.43 -22.67 19.05
N GLU A 282 -11.40 -22.45 18.24
CA GLU A 282 -10.90 -23.44 17.28
C GLU A 282 -10.41 -24.72 17.97
N LEU A 283 -9.98 -24.69 19.23
CA LEU A 283 -9.56 -25.90 19.95
C LEU A 283 -10.66 -26.47 20.86
N GLY A 284 -11.85 -25.87 20.92
CA GLY A 284 -12.91 -26.28 21.83
C GLY A 284 -12.60 -26.01 23.31
N LEU A 285 -11.68 -25.08 23.59
CA LEU A 285 -11.25 -24.71 24.93
C LEU A 285 -12.00 -23.47 25.41
N LYS A 286 -12.26 -23.39 26.73
CA LYS A 286 -12.92 -22.23 27.34
C LYS A 286 -11.90 -21.33 28.01
N ARG A 287 -11.97 -20.04 27.67
CA ARG A 287 -11.14 -18.99 28.26
C ARG A 287 -11.21 -18.98 29.79
N ASP A 288 -12.41 -19.03 30.35
CA ASP A 288 -12.62 -18.84 31.79
C ASP A 288 -12.12 -20.01 32.65
N GLU A 289 -11.85 -21.16 32.02
CA GLU A 289 -11.23 -22.32 32.68
C GLU A 289 -9.70 -22.23 32.70
N LEU A 290 -9.12 -21.39 31.84
CA LEU A 290 -7.66 -21.34 31.59
C LEU A 290 -7.02 -20.01 31.99
N PHE A 291 -7.79 -18.92 32.01
CA PHE A 291 -7.25 -17.57 32.21
C PHE A 291 -7.99 -16.82 33.30
N VAL A 292 -7.21 -16.10 34.10
CA VAL A 292 -7.70 -15.13 35.09
C VAL A 292 -7.29 -13.72 34.67
N LYS A 293 -8.13 -12.73 35.01
CA LYS A 293 -7.80 -11.32 34.73
C LYS A 293 -6.73 -10.84 35.71
N ASN A 294 -5.59 -10.40 35.18
CA ASN A 294 -4.57 -9.74 35.97
C ASN A 294 -4.89 -8.25 36.20
N LEU A 295 -4.37 -7.71 37.30
CA LEU A 295 -4.39 -6.28 37.63
C LEU A 295 -2.96 -5.73 37.52
N MET A 296 -2.81 -4.50 37.07
CA MET A 296 -1.51 -3.85 36.91
C MET A 296 -1.49 -2.51 37.65
N ARG A 297 -0.42 -2.30 38.42
CA ARG A 297 -0.10 -1.06 39.12
C ARG A 297 1.23 -0.53 38.61
N TYR A 298 1.26 0.74 38.26
CA TYR A 298 2.51 1.47 37.99
C TYR A 298 2.92 2.24 39.24
N ILE A 299 4.21 2.21 39.58
CA ILE A 299 4.80 3.10 40.58
C ILE A 299 5.67 4.10 39.84
N PHE A 300 5.18 5.34 39.70
CA PHE A 300 5.86 6.39 38.97
C PHE A 300 6.13 7.58 39.87
N LYS A 301 7.41 7.89 40.10
CA LYS A 301 7.86 8.97 41.01
C LYS A 301 7.21 8.88 42.40
N GLY A 302 7.10 7.67 42.94
CA GLY A 302 6.47 7.39 44.24
C GLY A 302 4.94 7.47 44.25
N LYS A 303 4.29 7.75 43.11
CA LYS A 303 2.82 7.69 42.98
C LYS A 303 2.40 6.31 42.49
N GLU A 304 1.39 5.76 43.15
CA GLU A 304 0.72 4.53 42.73
C GLU A 304 -0.37 4.85 41.71
N ILE A 305 -0.33 4.17 40.57
CA ILE A 305 -1.27 4.34 39.46
C ILE A 305 -1.87 2.98 39.14
N ASP A 306 -3.12 2.78 39.55
CA ASP A 306 -3.87 1.56 39.28
C ASP A 306 -4.59 1.67 37.93
N VAL A 307 -4.27 0.76 37.00
CA VAL A 307 -4.86 0.74 35.67
C VAL A 307 -5.80 -0.44 35.53
N SER A 308 -7.11 -0.14 35.49
CA SER A 308 -8.18 -1.15 35.41
C SER A 308 -8.86 -1.24 34.04
N SER A 309 -8.77 -0.17 33.24
CA SER A 309 -9.30 -0.07 31.87
C SER A 309 -8.53 1.00 31.07
N LEU A 310 -8.68 0.96 29.74
CA LEU A 310 -8.14 1.99 28.85
C LEU A 310 -8.70 3.39 29.19
N ASP A 311 -10.02 3.51 29.34
CA ASP A 311 -10.65 4.79 29.68
C ASP A 311 -10.19 5.32 31.04
N GLY A 312 -10.01 4.42 32.02
CA GLY A 312 -9.46 4.77 33.33
C GLY A 312 -8.03 5.28 33.23
N PHE A 313 -7.20 4.64 32.39
CA PHE A 313 -5.83 5.09 32.13
C PHE A 313 -5.79 6.45 31.45
N ILE A 314 -6.61 6.67 30.42
CA ILE A 314 -6.74 7.95 29.73
C ILE A 314 -7.12 9.05 30.72
N LYS A 315 -8.11 8.80 31.60
CA LYS A 315 -8.51 9.75 32.63
C LYS A 315 -7.37 10.10 33.58
N ILE A 316 -6.61 9.11 34.05
CA ILE A 316 -5.46 9.35 34.91
C ILE A 316 -4.42 10.24 34.21
N LEU A 317 -4.14 10.00 32.92
CA LEU A 317 -3.22 10.83 32.16
C LEU A 317 -3.73 12.25 31.98
N VAL A 318 -5.02 12.43 31.72
CA VAL A 318 -5.67 13.75 31.65
C VAL A 318 -5.58 14.49 32.99
N ASP A 319 -5.80 13.80 34.10
CA ASP A 319 -5.69 14.38 35.44
C ASP A 319 -4.24 14.78 35.77
N LEU A 320 -3.25 14.05 35.25
CA LEU A 320 -1.82 14.36 35.42
C LEU A 320 -1.34 15.50 34.51
N TYR A 321 -1.91 15.63 33.31
CA TYR A 321 -1.53 16.61 32.28
C TYR A 321 -2.78 17.29 31.71
N PRO A 322 -3.45 18.15 32.50
CA PRO A 322 -4.74 18.74 32.11
C PRO A 322 -4.65 19.61 30.84
N ASP A 323 -3.52 20.30 30.65
CA ASP A 323 -3.27 21.13 29.47
C ASP A 323 -3.20 20.30 28.17
N GLU A 324 -2.86 19.02 28.26
CA GLU A 324 -2.73 18.09 27.13
C GLU A 324 -3.99 17.23 26.90
N SER A 325 -5.07 17.48 27.64
CA SER A 325 -6.26 16.62 27.64
C SER A 325 -6.78 16.27 26.24
N LYS A 326 -6.88 17.29 25.36
CA LYS A 326 -7.36 17.10 23.98
C LYS A 326 -6.43 16.20 23.17
N HIS A 327 -5.12 16.38 23.31
CA HIS A 327 -4.11 15.60 22.59
C HIS A 327 -4.08 14.15 23.09
N ILE A 328 -4.22 13.93 24.40
CA ILE A 328 -4.32 12.58 24.99
C ILE A 328 -5.50 11.82 24.41
N TYR A 329 -6.71 12.41 24.43
CA TYR A 329 -7.89 11.74 23.85
C TYR A 329 -7.70 11.44 22.35
N ALA A 330 -7.17 12.40 21.59
CA ALA A 330 -6.95 12.23 20.16
C ALA A 330 -5.93 11.12 19.86
N PHE A 331 -4.84 11.03 20.62
CA PHE A 331 -3.82 9.99 20.48
C PHE A 331 -4.38 8.59 20.75
N PHE A 332 -5.13 8.43 21.85
CA PHE A 332 -5.68 7.11 22.20
C PHE A 332 -6.82 6.68 21.27
N GLU A 333 -7.61 7.61 20.75
CA GLU A 333 -8.61 7.29 19.72
C GLU A 333 -7.94 6.83 18.43
N ASP A 334 -6.89 7.50 17.97
CA ASP A 334 -6.08 7.08 16.80
C ASP A 334 -5.44 5.70 17.01
N ALA A 335 -4.83 5.48 18.18
CA ALA A 335 -4.24 4.20 18.55
C ALA A 335 -5.27 3.07 18.59
N LYS A 336 -6.48 3.35 19.11
CA LYS A 336 -7.59 2.40 19.15
C LYS A 336 -8.07 2.05 17.74
N CYS A 337 -8.25 3.04 16.86
CA CYS A 337 -8.59 2.81 15.45
C CYS A 337 -7.55 1.92 14.76
N ALA A 338 -6.25 2.21 14.94
CA ALA A 338 -5.17 1.39 14.39
C ALA A 338 -5.18 -0.04 14.93
N TYR A 339 -5.46 -0.21 16.23
CA TYR A 339 -5.57 -1.52 16.86
C TYR A 339 -6.75 -2.33 16.33
N GLU A 340 -7.93 -1.73 16.25
CA GLU A 340 -9.13 -2.38 15.71
C GLU A 340 -8.98 -2.73 14.23
N GLU A 341 -8.32 -1.87 13.46
CA GLU A 341 -7.98 -2.11 12.05
C GLU A 341 -7.01 -3.28 11.88
N CYS A 342 -5.97 -3.38 12.70
CA CYS A 342 -5.00 -4.49 12.67
C CYS A 342 -5.70 -5.84 12.81
N TYR A 343 -6.63 -5.94 13.76
CA TYR A 343 -7.30 -7.18 14.12
C TYR A 343 -8.65 -7.39 13.42
N ARG A 344 -9.02 -6.55 12.45
CA ARG A 344 -10.33 -6.60 11.80
C ARG A 344 -10.63 -7.94 11.12
N ASP A 345 -9.63 -8.54 10.46
CA ASP A 345 -9.79 -9.78 9.69
C ASP A 345 -9.45 -11.05 10.49
N VAL A 346 -9.21 -10.93 11.81
CA VAL A 346 -8.88 -12.05 12.71
C VAL A 346 -9.96 -13.11 12.74
N GLU A 347 -11.23 -12.74 12.60
CA GLU A 347 -12.33 -13.70 12.62
C GLU A 347 -12.26 -14.70 11.44
N ILE A 348 -11.48 -14.39 10.39
CA ILE A 348 -11.33 -15.24 9.22
C ILE A 348 -10.21 -16.28 9.40
N TYR A 349 -9.04 -15.87 9.91
CA TYR A 349 -7.84 -16.73 9.99
C TYR A 349 -7.14 -16.78 11.36
N GLY A 350 -7.73 -16.16 12.38
CA GLY A 350 -7.23 -16.13 13.75
C GLY A 350 -6.08 -15.16 14.01
N THR A 351 -5.46 -14.58 12.98
CA THR A 351 -4.37 -13.61 13.11
C THR A 351 -4.37 -12.60 11.95
N PRO A 352 -3.82 -11.38 12.15
CA PRO A 352 -3.54 -10.47 11.04
C PRO A 352 -2.60 -11.14 10.03
N LEU A 353 -2.93 -11.02 8.74
CA LEU A 353 -2.14 -11.65 7.67
C LEU A 353 -1.07 -10.68 7.14
N PRO A 354 0.17 -11.15 6.91
CA PRO A 354 1.16 -10.39 6.15
C PRO A 354 0.73 -10.24 4.68
N ALA A 355 1.32 -9.28 3.97
CA ALA A 355 0.90 -8.87 2.62
C ALA A 355 0.81 -10.04 1.63
N GLU A 356 1.71 -11.01 1.72
CA GLU A 356 1.81 -12.15 0.82
C GLU A 356 0.68 -13.15 1.07
N LEU A 357 0.30 -13.33 2.34
CA LEU A 357 -0.84 -14.15 2.70
C LEU A 357 -2.15 -13.44 2.38
N ILE A 358 -2.24 -12.10 2.52
CA ILE A 358 -3.40 -11.33 2.03
C ILE A 358 -3.63 -11.61 0.54
N VAL A 359 -2.58 -11.55 -0.29
CA VAL A 359 -2.70 -11.83 -1.73
C VAL A 359 -3.13 -13.26 -2.00
N LYS A 360 -2.53 -14.24 -1.31
CA LYS A 360 -2.84 -15.66 -1.53
C LYS A 360 -4.26 -16.04 -1.13
N VAL A 361 -4.75 -15.42 -0.06
CA VAL A 361 -6.01 -15.76 0.58
C VAL A 361 -7.17 -14.97 -0.02
N PHE A 362 -7.01 -13.66 -0.14
CA PHE A 362 -8.08 -12.75 -0.57
C PHE A 362 -7.90 -12.25 -2.01
N GLY A 363 -6.76 -12.53 -2.63
CA GLY A 363 -6.44 -12.08 -3.98
C GLY A 363 -5.72 -10.72 -4.03
N PRO A 364 -5.18 -10.36 -5.20
CA PRO A 364 -4.36 -9.14 -5.38
C PRO A 364 -5.13 -7.85 -5.10
N LYS A 365 -6.45 -7.85 -5.37
CA LYS A 365 -7.30 -6.67 -5.15
C LYS A 365 -7.42 -6.31 -3.67
N LYS A 366 -7.52 -7.28 -2.77
CA LYS A 366 -7.58 -7.01 -1.32
C LYS A 366 -6.32 -6.30 -0.83
N LEU A 367 -5.13 -6.70 -1.30
CA LEU A 367 -3.88 -6.01 -0.96
C LEU A 367 -3.86 -4.58 -1.49
N LEU A 368 -4.41 -4.35 -2.69
CA LEU A 368 -4.53 -3.01 -3.28
C LEU A 368 -5.48 -2.09 -2.49
N ASP A 369 -6.56 -2.65 -1.95
CA ASP A 369 -7.54 -1.91 -1.18
C ASP A 369 -7.16 -1.78 0.32
N TYR A 370 -6.22 -2.61 0.81
CA TYR A 370 -5.93 -2.78 2.24
C TYR A 370 -5.65 -1.48 3.00
N PRO A 371 -4.74 -0.58 2.61
CA PRO A 371 -4.48 0.66 3.35
C PRO A 371 -5.63 1.67 3.27
N GLY A 372 -6.50 1.57 2.26
CA GLY A 372 -7.74 2.35 2.22
C GLY A 372 -8.79 1.82 3.21
N GLU A 373 -8.78 0.52 3.46
CA GLU A 373 -9.61 -0.13 4.47
C GLU A 373 -9.00 0.02 5.89
N HIS A 374 -7.68 0.08 6.01
CA HIS A 374 -6.91 0.09 7.27
C HIS A 374 -5.99 1.34 7.38
N PRO A 375 -6.53 2.58 7.25
CA PRO A 375 -5.72 3.78 7.15
C PRO A 375 -4.89 4.10 8.40
N HIS A 376 -5.45 3.91 9.59
CA HIS A 376 -4.74 4.19 10.86
C HIS A 376 -3.67 3.12 11.10
N PHE A 377 -4.01 1.84 10.95
CA PHE A 377 -3.04 0.76 11.14
C PHE A 377 -1.84 0.92 10.20
N TYR A 378 -2.10 1.24 8.93
CA TYR A 378 -1.06 1.42 7.94
C TYR A 378 -0.22 2.69 8.21
N ASP A 379 -0.83 3.77 8.72
CA ASP A 379 -0.10 4.95 9.19
C ASP A 379 0.89 4.60 10.31
N TRP A 380 0.43 3.85 11.31
CA TRP A 380 1.24 3.40 12.44
C TRP A 380 2.38 2.47 12.02
N MET A 381 2.17 1.58 11.05
CA MET A 381 3.23 0.69 10.53
C MET A 381 4.42 1.44 9.92
N ASN A 382 4.22 2.66 9.45
CA ASN A 382 5.24 3.45 8.76
C ASN A 382 5.94 4.47 9.66
N LYS A 383 5.62 4.50 10.96
CA LYS A 383 6.12 5.48 11.92
C LYS A 383 6.67 4.78 13.16
N THR A 384 7.69 5.40 13.74
CA THR A 384 8.15 5.05 15.08
C THR A 384 7.15 5.55 16.13
N PHE A 385 7.15 4.94 17.31
CA PHE A 385 6.33 5.41 18.42
C PHE A 385 6.59 6.88 18.77
N LYS A 386 7.85 7.33 18.70
CA LYS A 386 8.21 8.74 18.91
C LYS A 386 7.55 9.65 17.87
N GLN A 387 7.61 9.29 16.58
CA GLN A 387 6.96 10.08 15.53
C GLN A 387 5.44 10.18 15.73
N LYS A 388 4.80 9.10 16.20
CA LYS A 388 3.38 9.14 16.56
C LYS A 388 3.13 10.02 17.79
N LEU A 389 4.01 10.07 18.77
CA LEU A 389 3.86 11.00 19.90
C LEU A 389 4.03 12.46 19.44
N ASP A 390 5.07 12.75 18.64
CA ASP A 390 5.38 14.09 18.11
C ASP A 390 4.22 14.67 17.24
N GLU A 391 3.24 13.85 16.81
CA GLU A 391 2.04 14.30 16.09
C GLU A 391 0.95 14.88 17.00
N TYR A 392 0.97 14.53 18.28
CA TYR A 392 -0.06 14.91 19.26
C TYR A 392 0.51 15.78 20.38
N PHE A 393 1.79 15.60 20.75
CA PHE A 393 2.46 16.29 21.86
C PHE A 393 3.78 16.90 21.37
#